data_AF-A0A7Y2X588-F1
#
_entry.id   AF-A0A7Y2X588-F1
#
_cell.length_a   1.000
_cell.length_b   1.000
_cell.length_c   1.000
_cell.angle_alpha   90.00
_cell.angle_beta   90.00
_cell.angle_gamma   90.00
#
_symmetry.space_group_name_H-M   'P 1'
#
loop_
_entity.id
_entity.type
_entity.pdbx_description
1 polymer ?
#
loop_
_entity_poly.entity_id
_entity_poly.type
_entity_poly.pdbx_seq_one_letter_code
_entity_poly.pdbx_strand_id
1 'polypeptide(L)'
;MKMKNTAAFLCLWVLATTAISQESRIYTHEQKRYQEALALYNHEQYQAAQSIFQEVQASTEDLETEANSAYYVANAAVRLNQLGADRLMEDFVARYPTSTKRNSAFMDVADYYFENGKYPYALKWYRKVEQGAVASKDRDRFNFNLGYSLYASKKPKEAERYLNRVVNSPEFGSQAQYYL
;
A
#
# COMPACT_ATOMS: atom_id res chain seq x y z
N MET A 1 10.41 -56.54 41.85
CA MET A 1 10.02 -56.20 40.46
C MET A 1 9.51 -54.75 40.47
N LYS A 2 10.34 -53.79 39.98
CA LYS A 2 10.06 -52.35 40.02
C LYS A 2 9.31 -51.96 38.74
N MET A 3 8.00 -51.74 38.83
CA MET A 3 7.18 -51.13 37.76
C MET A 3 6.41 -49.96 38.36
N LYS A 4 7.09 -48.85 38.60
CA LYS A 4 6.49 -47.54 38.90
C LYS A 4 7.47 -46.53 38.33
N ASN A 5 7.15 -45.94 37.17
CA ASN A 5 7.70 -44.69 36.58
C ASN A 5 7.51 -44.61 35.06
N THR A 6 7.10 -45.69 34.38
CA THR A 6 6.88 -45.69 32.92
C THR A 6 5.56 -45.04 32.49
N ALA A 7 4.52 -45.06 33.33
CA ALA A 7 3.23 -44.43 33.02
C ALA A 7 3.28 -42.89 32.98
N ALA A 8 4.15 -42.26 33.77
CA ALA A 8 4.28 -40.81 33.84
C ALA A 8 4.95 -40.21 32.59
N PHE A 9 5.87 -40.94 31.96
CA PHE A 9 6.52 -40.52 30.71
C PHE A 9 5.57 -40.56 29.50
N LEU A 10 4.61 -41.49 29.49
CA LEU A 10 3.62 -41.61 28.43
C LEU A 10 2.57 -40.49 28.45
N CYS A 11 2.18 -40.00 29.63
CA CYS A 11 1.27 -38.84 29.74
C CYS A 11 1.92 -37.53 29.29
N LEU A 12 3.22 -37.35 29.53
CA LEU A 12 3.96 -36.14 29.13
C LEU A 12 4.17 -36.03 27.62
N TRP A 13 4.18 -37.16 26.90
CA TRP A 13 4.33 -37.17 25.44
C TRP A 13 3.02 -36.85 24.70
N VAL A 14 1.86 -37.18 25.28
CA VAL A 14 0.53 -36.88 24.71
C VAL A 14 0.16 -35.40 24.87
N LEU A 15 0.62 -34.74 25.93
CA LEU A 15 0.41 -33.29 26.12
C LEU A 15 1.21 -32.43 25.12
N ALA A 16 2.34 -32.93 24.61
CA ALA A 16 3.20 -32.19 23.67
C ALA A 16 2.65 -32.14 22.23
N THR A 17 1.72 -33.01 21.85
CA THR A 17 1.19 -33.08 20.47
C THR A 17 -0.10 -32.28 20.24
N THR A 18 -0.63 -31.62 21.26
CA THR A 18 -1.85 -30.79 21.15
C THR A 18 -1.57 -29.31 20.92
N ALA A 19 -0.30 -28.91 20.81
CA ALA A 19 0.10 -27.56 20.40
C ALA A 19 0.13 -27.38 18.86
N ILE A 20 -0.75 -28.08 18.13
CA ILE A 20 -1.00 -27.74 16.73
C ILE A 20 -1.94 -26.54 16.75
N SER A 21 -1.38 -25.35 16.51
CA SER A 21 -2.15 -24.15 16.21
C SER A 21 -3.11 -24.45 15.05
N GLN A 22 -4.41 -24.55 15.32
CA GLN A 22 -5.43 -24.65 14.27
C GLN A 22 -5.81 -23.23 13.83
N GLU A 23 -5.28 -22.79 12.70
CA GLU A 23 -5.87 -21.66 11.99
C GLU A 23 -7.27 -22.05 11.49
N SER A 24 -8.26 -21.16 11.69
CA SER A 24 -9.63 -21.42 11.28
C SER A 24 -9.73 -21.53 9.75
N ARG A 25 -10.64 -22.37 9.25
CA ARG A 25 -10.90 -22.53 7.81
C ARG A 25 -11.27 -21.20 7.13
N ILE A 26 -11.87 -20.27 7.88
CA ILE A 26 -12.26 -18.95 7.40
C ILE A 26 -11.02 -18.11 7.08
N TYR A 27 -10.06 -18.04 8.02
CA TYR A 27 -8.81 -17.30 7.84
C TYR A 27 -8.03 -17.76 6.60
N THR A 28 -7.88 -19.08 6.43
CA THR A 28 -7.17 -19.64 5.27
C THR A 28 -7.88 -19.37 3.94
N HIS A 29 -9.21 -19.27 3.93
CA HIS A 29 -9.99 -18.94 2.75
C HIS A 29 -9.82 -17.46 2.36
N GLU A 30 -9.90 -16.55 3.31
CA GLU A 30 -9.73 -15.11 3.06
C GLU A 30 -8.33 -14.76 2.62
N GLN A 31 -7.32 -15.35 3.24
CA GLN A 31 -5.94 -15.16 2.81
C GLN A 31 -5.74 -15.61 1.36
N LYS A 32 -6.34 -16.74 0.96
CA LYS A 32 -6.30 -17.18 -0.43
C LYS A 32 -6.97 -16.18 -1.37
N ARG A 33 -8.14 -15.65 -1.01
CA ARG A 33 -8.86 -14.64 -1.82
C ARG A 33 -8.11 -13.32 -1.89
N TYR A 34 -7.46 -12.91 -0.82
CA TYR A 34 -6.61 -11.73 -0.79
C TYR A 34 -5.43 -11.87 -1.76
N GLN A 35 -4.77 -13.03 -1.78
CA GLN A 35 -3.69 -13.30 -2.74
C GLN A 35 -4.19 -13.36 -4.19
N GLU A 36 -5.39 -13.88 -4.43
CA GLU A 36 -6.05 -13.84 -5.74
C GLU A 36 -6.31 -12.40 -6.19
N ALA A 37 -6.86 -11.56 -5.31
CA ALA A 37 -7.11 -10.16 -5.58
C ALA A 37 -5.81 -9.39 -5.87
N LEU A 38 -4.72 -9.68 -5.15
CA LEU A 38 -3.39 -9.13 -5.42
C LEU A 38 -2.89 -9.54 -6.80
N ALA A 39 -3.04 -10.81 -7.19
CA ALA A 39 -2.63 -11.28 -8.51
C ALA A 39 -3.39 -10.56 -9.63
N LEU A 40 -4.71 -10.42 -9.49
CA LEU A 40 -5.56 -9.67 -10.43
C LEU A 40 -5.16 -8.20 -10.50
N TYR A 41 -4.90 -7.57 -9.35
CA TYR A 41 -4.47 -6.18 -9.27
C TYR A 41 -3.13 -5.95 -9.98
N ASN A 42 -2.16 -6.85 -9.77
CA ASN A 42 -0.85 -6.80 -10.42
C ASN A 42 -0.91 -7.05 -11.94
N HIS A 43 -1.96 -7.75 -12.41
CA HIS A 43 -2.29 -7.88 -13.84
C HIS A 43 -3.24 -6.79 -14.34
N GLU A 44 -3.38 -5.69 -13.60
CA GLU A 44 -4.19 -4.51 -13.96
C GLU A 44 -5.70 -4.79 -14.12
N GLN A 45 -6.17 -5.95 -13.65
CA GLN A 45 -7.59 -6.32 -13.64
C GLN A 45 -8.29 -5.66 -12.44
N TYR A 46 -8.25 -4.33 -12.39
CA TYR A 46 -8.63 -3.56 -11.21
C TYR A 46 -10.08 -3.75 -10.78
N GLN A 47 -11.03 -3.89 -11.71
CA GLN A 47 -12.44 -4.09 -11.38
C GLN A 47 -12.69 -5.44 -10.68
N ALA A 48 -12.04 -6.50 -11.18
CA ALA A 48 -12.12 -7.83 -10.57
C ALA A 48 -11.43 -7.85 -9.21
N ALA A 49 -10.20 -7.31 -9.14
CA ALA A 49 -9.46 -7.20 -7.89
C ALA A 49 -10.23 -6.40 -6.83
N GLN A 50 -10.79 -5.25 -7.19
CA GLN A 50 -11.58 -4.40 -6.30
C GLN A 50 -12.76 -5.16 -5.69
N SER A 51 -13.46 -5.96 -6.50
CA SER A 51 -14.61 -6.74 -6.03
C SER A 51 -14.19 -7.77 -4.98
N ILE A 52 -13.10 -8.50 -5.23
CA ILE A 52 -12.58 -9.49 -4.28
C ILE A 52 -12.03 -8.82 -3.01
N PHE A 53 -11.30 -7.70 -3.13
CA PHE A 53 -10.82 -6.98 -1.96
C PHE A 53 -11.95 -6.43 -1.10
N GLN A 54 -13.07 -5.98 -1.69
CA GLN A 54 -14.25 -5.57 -0.91
C GLN A 54 -14.83 -6.74 -0.11
N GLU A 55 -14.88 -7.93 -0.70
CA GLU A 55 -15.35 -9.13 0.00
C GLU A 55 -14.40 -9.55 1.12
N VAL A 56 -13.08 -9.54 0.87
CA VAL A 56 -12.07 -9.83 1.90
C VAL A 56 -12.15 -8.81 3.04
N GLN A 57 -12.23 -7.51 2.72
CA GLN A 57 -12.36 -6.45 3.71
C GLN A 57 -13.61 -6.62 4.58
N ALA A 58 -14.72 -7.11 4.00
CA ALA A 58 -15.97 -7.26 4.71
C ALA A 58 -16.04 -8.53 5.59
N SER A 59 -15.25 -9.56 5.28
CA SER A 59 -15.32 -10.85 5.98
C SER A 59 -14.19 -11.07 6.99
N THR A 60 -13.03 -10.45 6.77
CA THR A 60 -11.82 -10.80 7.52
C THR A 60 -11.79 -10.28 8.96
N GLU A 61 -11.26 -11.12 9.86
CA GLU A 61 -11.00 -10.77 11.26
C GLU A 61 -9.58 -10.22 11.47
N ASP A 62 -8.70 -10.33 10.47
CA ASP A 62 -7.34 -9.80 10.52
C ASP A 62 -7.30 -8.32 10.11
N LEU A 63 -7.03 -7.44 11.08
CA LEU A 63 -7.02 -5.99 10.88
C LEU A 63 -6.01 -5.52 9.82
N GLU A 64 -4.88 -6.22 9.68
CA GLU A 64 -3.89 -5.87 8.65
C GLU A 64 -4.42 -6.19 7.25
N THR A 65 -5.01 -7.37 7.06
CA THR A 65 -5.65 -7.79 5.81
C THR A 65 -6.85 -6.90 5.47
N GLU A 66 -7.65 -6.52 6.47
CA GLU A 66 -8.75 -5.56 6.31
C GLU A 66 -8.23 -4.21 5.81
N ALA A 67 -7.25 -3.63 6.50
CA ALA A 67 -6.66 -2.34 6.13
C ALA A 67 -6.01 -2.37 4.75
N ASN A 68 -5.25 -3.43 4.44
CA ASN A 68 -4.62 -3.59 3.14
C ASN A 68 -5.66 -3.74 2.03
N SER A 69 -6.75 -4.49 2.28
CA SER A 69 -7.84 -4.63 1.31
C SER A 69 -8.52 -3.28 1.06
N ALA A 70 -8.82 -2.50 2.09
CA ALA A 70 -9.38 -1.16 1.95
C ALA A 70 -8.46 -0.22 1.13
N TYR A 71 -7.15 -0.31 1.35
CA TYR A 71 -6.14 0.39 0.55
C TYR A 71 -6.23 0.02 -0.94
N TYR A 72 -6.27 -1.27 -1.27
CA TYR A 72 -6.36 -1.72 -2.66
C TYR A 72 -7.70 -1.38 -3.31
N VAL A 73 -8.81 -1.42 -2.56
CA VAL A 73 -10.13 -0.96 -3.05
C VAL A 73 -10.08 0.50 -3.46
N ALA A 74 -9.51 1.37 -2.61
CA ALA A 74 -9.37 2.79 -2.90
C ALA A 74 -8.42 3.05 -4.07
N ASN A 75 -7.28 2.35 -4.14
CA ASN A 75 -6.32 2.51 -5.23
C ASN A 75 -6.91 2.04 -6.57
N ALA A 76 -7.57 0.88 -6.60
CA ALA A 76 -8.27 0.39 -7.78
C ALA A 76 -9.35 1.38 -8.26
N ALA A 77 -10.10 2.00 -7.34
CA ALA A 77 -11.07 3.04 -7.68
C ALA A 77 -10.43 4.24 -8.39
N VAL A 78 -9.26 4.68 -7.92
CA VAL A 78 -8.50 5.77 -8.56
C VAL A 78 -8.08 5.35 -9.97
N ARG A 79 -7.53 4.15 -10.13
CA ARG A 79 -7.05 3.65 -11.44
C ARG A 79 -8.16 3.46 -12.46
N LEU A 80 -9.34 3.04 -11.99
CA LEU A 80 -10.57 2.94 -12.78
C LEU A 80 -11.25 4.30 -13.03
N ASN A 81 -10.68 5.40 -12.50
CA ASN A 81 -11.25 6.75 -12.57
C ASN A 81 -12.72 6.79 -12.09
N GLN A 82 -13.02 6.03 -11.04
CA GLN A 82 -14.36 5.96 -10.46
C GLN A 82 -14.73 7.25 -9.73
N LEU A 83 -16.01 7.62 -9.81
CA LEU A 83 -16.54 8.73 -9.04
C LEU A 83 -16.39 8.44 -7.53
N GLY A 84 -15.83 9.38 -6.78
CA GLY A 84 -15.62 9.23 -5.34
C GLY A 84 -14.35 8.49 -4.93
N ALA A 85 -13.47 8.11 -5.87
CA ALA A 85 -12.20 7.47 -5.55
C ALA A 85 -11.33 8.27 -4.56
N ASP A 86 -11.28 9.60 -4.71
CA ASP A 86 -10.60 10.50 -3.77
C ASP A 86 -11.12 10.33 -2.33
N ARG A 87 -12.45 10.19 -2.16
CA ARG A 87 -13.07 9.98 -0.85
C ARG A 87 -12.73 8.61 -0.29
N LEU A 88 -12.78 7.55 -1.10
CA LEU A 88 -12.40 6.20 -0.67
C LEU A 88 -10.96 6.17 -0.12
N MET A 89 -10.06 6.91 -0.76
CA MET A 89 -8.68 7.01 -0.32
C MET A 89 -8.53 7.81 0.99
N GLU A 90 -9.25 8.93 1.13
CA GLU A 90 -9.29 9.70 2.37
C GLU A 90 -9.88 8.89 3.53
N ASP A 91 -10.94 8.13 3.28
CA ASP A 91 -11.59 7.24 4.25
C ASP A 91 -10.67 6.10 4.68
N PHE A 92 -9.90 5.52 3.76
CA PHE A 92 -8.87 4.53 4.12
C PHE A 92 -7.86 5.13 5.10
N VAL A 93 -7.30 6.30 4.78
CA VAL A 93 -6.29 6.93 5.64
C VAL A 93 -6.86 7.35 7.01
N ALA A 94 -8.12 7.78 7.05
CA ALA A 94 -8.79 8.15 8.29
C ALA A 94 -9.12 6.93 9.17
N ARG A 95 -9.57 5.82 8.57
CA ARG A 95 -9.96 4.60 9.29
C ARG A 95 -8.77 3.78 9.77
N TYR A 96 -7.67 3.77 9.03
CA TYR A 96 -6.48 2.97 9.36
C TYR A 96 -5.23 3.85 9.58
N PRO A 97 -5.22 4.70 10.63
CA PRO A 97 -4.17 5.69 10.84
C PRO A 97 -2.77 5.09 11.09
N THR A 98 -2.71 3.85 11.58
CA THR A 98 -1.47 3.11 11.88
C THR A 98 -1.04 2.16 10.75
N SER A 99 -1.79 2.10 9.64
CA SER A 99 -1.45 1.22 8.53
C SER A 99 -0.09 1.58 7.90
N THR A 100 0.72 0.57 7.62
CA THR A 100 1.98 0.73 6.89
C THR A 100 1.79 1.24 5.46
N LYS A 101 0.58 1.08 4.89
CA LYS A 101 0.20 1.58 3.56
C LYS A 101 -0.22 3.05 3.56
N ARG A 102 -0.41 3.68 4.72
CA ARG A 102 -0.99 5.03 4.79
C ARG A 102 -0.20 6.08 3.99
N ASN A 103 1.12 6.09 4.14
CA ASN A 103 1.96 7.06 3.45
C ASN A 103 2.10 6.73 1.94
N SER A 104 2.27 5.44 1.61
CA SER A 104 2.36 5.01 0.22
C SER A 104 1.07 5.31 -0.53
N ALA A 105 -0.09 5.18 0.11
CA ALA A 105 -1.39 5.45 -0.50
C ALA A 105 -1.50 6.87 -1.09
N PHE A 106 -0.98 7.89 -0.41
CA PHE A 106 -0.92 9.23 -0.97
C PHE A 106 0.04 9.34 -2.16
N MET A 107 1.19 8.67 -2.06
CA MET A 107 2.19 8.65 -3.12
C MET A 107 1.67 7.91 -4.36
N ASP A 108 0.99 6.79 -4.20
CA ASP A 108 0.47 5.97 -5.30
C ASP A 108 -0.64 6.69 -6.08
N VAL A 109 -1.52 7.41 -5.37
CA VAL A 109 -2.55 8.26 -6.03
C VAL A 109 -1.90 9.45 -6.73
N ALA A 110 -0.88 10.05 -6.13
CA ALA A 110 -0.15 11.14 -6.75
C ALA A 110 0.59 10.67 -8.02
N ASP A 111 1.28 9.53 -7.96
CA ASP A 111 1.99 8.90 -9.07
C ASP A 111 1.01 8.58 -10.22
N TYR A 112 -0.16 8.01 -9.92
CA TYR A 112 -1.19 7.78 -10.94
C TYR A 112 -1.61 9.07 -11.66
N TYR A 113 -1.94 10.13 -10.90
CA TYR A 113 -2.33 11.40 -11.52
C TYR A 113 -1.18 12.04 -12.28
N PHE A 114 0.06 11.86 -11.81
CA PHE A 114 1.26 12.35 -12.47
C PHE A 114 1.48 11.69 -13.83
N GLU A 115 1.46 10.36 -13.87
CA GLU A 115 1.61 9.54 -15.08
C GLU A 115 0.53 9.86 -16.12
N ASN A 116 -0.66 10.26 -15.66
CA ASN A 116 -1.79 10.68 -16.51
C ASN A 116 -1.78 12.19 -16.86
N GLY A 117 -0.69 12.90 -16.58
CA GLY A 117 -0.53 14.33 -16.91
C GLY A 117 -1.40 15.28 -16.09
N LYS A 118 -2.10 14.79 -15.06
CA LYS A 118 -2.99 15.58 -14.19
C LYS A 118 -2.19 16.21 -13.04
N TYR A 119 -1.18 17.01 -13.37
CA TYR A 119 -0.20 17.54 -12.40
C TYR A 119 -0.79 18.32 -11.22
N PRO A 120 -1.85 19.14 -11.37
CA PRO A 120 -2.49 19.79 -10.21
C PRO A 120 -3.11 18.78 -9.23
N TYR A 121 -3.66 17.67 -9.74
CA TYR A 121 -4.20 16.60 -8.91
C TYR A 121 -3.07 15.80 -8.25
N ALA A 122 -2.01 15.47 -9.00
CA ALA A 122 -0.81 14.86 -8.43
C ALA A 122 -0.24 15.69 -7.28
N LEU A 123 -0.11 17.01 -7.49
CA LEU A 123 0.37 17.95 -6.47
C LEU A 123 -0.49 17.95 -5.20
N LYS A 124 -1.82 17.90 -5.33
CA LYS A 124 -2.75 17.79 -4.19
C LYS A 124 -2.38 16.60 -3.31
N TRP A 125 -2.08 15.45 -3.93
CA TRP A 125 -1.79 14.20 -3.23
C TRP A 125 -0.34 14.12 -2.73
N TYR A 126 0.66 14.55 -3.52
CA TYR A 126 2.05 14.60 -3.06
C TYR A 126 2.24 15.48 -1.82
N ARG A 127 1.46 16.56 -1.67
CA ARG A 127 1.48 17.41 -0.48
C ARG A 127 1.03 16.71 0.80
N LYS A 128 0.30 15.60 0.68
CA LYS A 128 -0.12 14.76 1.83
C LYS A 128 0.92 13.71 2.20
N VAL A 129 1.91 13.46 1.34
CA VAL A 129 2.98 12.48 1.59
C VAL A 129 3.92 13.00 2.68
N GLU A 130 4.14 12.16 3.69
CA GLU A 130 5.16 12.36 4.72
C GLU A 130 6.53 12.04 4.13
N GLN A 131 7.27 13.09 3.75
CA GLN A 131 8.56 12.97 3.03
C GLN A 131 9.60 12.13 3.80
N GLY A 132 9.61 12.20 5.13
CA GLY A 132 10.54 11.44 5.97
C GLY A 132 10.31 9.93 5.90
N ALA A 133 9.08 9.51 5.61
CA ALA A 133 8.67 8.12 5.51
C ALA A 133 8.68 7.59 4.07
N VAL A 134 9.17 8.36 3.10
CA VAL A 134 9.37 7.89 1.71
C VAL A 134 10.59 6.96 1.68
N ALA A 135 10.39 5.75 1.18
CA ALA A 135 11.44 4.74 1.05
C ALA A 135 12.60 5.25 0.20
N SER A 136 13.84 4.91 0.56
CA SER A 136 15.04 5.45 -0.10
C SER A 136 15.03 5.25 -1.61
N LYS A 137 14.53 4.11 -2.09
CA LYS A 137 14.42 3.78 -3.53
C LYS A 137 13.44 4.68 -4.29
N ASP A 138 12.47 5.26 -3.60
CA ASP A 138 11.39 6.06 -4.20
C ASP A 138 11.64 7.57 -4.03
N ARG A 139 12.68 7.97 -3.30
CA ARG A 139 12.96 9.38 -2.99
C ARG A 139 13.22 10.22 -4.23
N ASP A 140 13.98 9.69 -5.19
CA ASP A 140 14.29 10.44 -6.41
C ASP A 140 13.03 10.64 -7.25
N ARG A 141 12.26 9.57 -7.51
CA ARG A 141 10.96 9.66 -8.20
C ARG A 141 10.02 10.64 -7.50
N PHE A 142 9.88 10.53 -6.18
CA PHE A 142 9.03 11.43 -5.40
C PHE A 142 9.47 12.89 -5.54
N ASN A 143 10.76 13.21 -5.35
CA ASN A 143 11.27 14.57 -5.47
C ASN A 143 11.09 15.11 -6.89
N PHE A 144 11.40 14.31 -7.91
CA PHE A 144 11.22 14.71 -9.30
C PHE A 144 9.75 14.98 -9.61
N ASN A 145 8.87 14.02 -9.35
CA ASN A 145 7.46 14.14 -9.70
C ASN A 145 6.76 15.28 -8.93
N LEU A 146 7.07 15.46 -7.64
CA LEU A 146 6.56 16.61 -6.88
C LEU A 146 7.11 17.93 -7.43
N GLY A 147 8.42 18.00 -7.70
CA GLY A 147 9.06 19.17 -8.29
C GLY A 147 8.43 19.55 -9.63
N TYR A 148 8.27 18.59 -10.53
CA TYR A 148 7.64 18.81 -11.82
C TYR A 148 6.16 19.20 -11.68
N SER A 149 5.42 18.57 -10.76
CA SER A 149 4.02 18.93 -10.49
C SER A 149 3.87 20.36 -9.99
N LEU A 150 4.81 20.85 -9.16
CA LEU A 150 4.88 22.24 -8.71
C LEU A 150 5.16 23.18 -9.89
N TYR A 151 6.14 22.84 -10.74
CA TYR A 151 6.48 23.61 -11.93
C TYR A 151 5.27 23.76 -12.86
N ALA A 152 4.64 22.64 -13.23
CA ALA A 152 3.44 22.60 -14.09
C ALA A 152 2.25 23.36 -13.47
N SER A 153 2.19 23.44 -12.14
CA SER A 153 1.18 24.20 -11.39
C SER A 153 1.56 25.68 -11.20
N LYS A 154 2.53 26.22 -11.97
CA LYS A 154 3.02 27.60 -11.92
C LYS A 154 3.61 28.01 -10.57
N LYS A 155 4.31 27.08 -9.90
CA LYS A 155 5.01 27.30 -8.62
C LYS A 155 6.51 27.03 -8.75
N PRO A 156 7.23 27.74 -9.65
CA PRO A 156 8.62 27.43 -9.98
C PRO A 156 9.57 27.50 -8.78
N LYS A 157 9.41 28.49 -7.89
CA LYS A 157 10.25 28.62 -6.69
C LYS A 157 10.16 27.43 -5.74
N GLU A 158 8.96 26.85 -5.58
CA GLU A 158 8.79 25.62 -4.80
C GLU A 158 9.36 24.43 -5.57
N ALA A 159 9.15 24.36 -6.89
CA ALA A 159 9.64 23.29 -7.75
C ALA A 159 11.16 23.16 -7.71
N GLU A 160 11.88 24.29 -7.79
CA GLU A 160 13.34 24.35 -7.75
C GLU A 160 13.91 23.59 -6.55
N ARG A 161 13.30 23.72 -5.37
CA ARG A 161 13.74 23.04 -4.16
C ARG A 161 13.76 21.51 -4.31
N TYR A 162 12.79 20.95 -5.01
CA TYR A 162 12.66 19.51 -5.18
C TYR A 162 13.44 19.00 -6.39
N LEU A 163 13.40 19.73 -7.51
CA LEU A 163 14.16 19.39 -8.72
C LEU A 163 15.68 19.42 -8.46
N ASN A 164 16.17 20.39 -7.68
CA ASN A 164 17.59 20.45 -7.27
C ASN A 164 18.05 19.22 -6.48
N ARG A 165 17.16 18.47 -5.82
CA ARG A 165 17.54 17.25 -5.10
C ARG A 165 17.90 16.09 -6.02
N VAL A 166 17.46 16.15 -7.28
CA VAL A 166 17.56 15.05 -8.24
C VAL A 166 18.36 15.41 -9.48
N VAL A 167 19.00 16.59 -9.55
CA VAL A 167 19.86 17.00 -10.69
C VAL A 167 21.04 16.07 -10.96
N ASN A 168 21.50 15.35 -9.93
CA ASN A 168 22.57 14.35 -10.03
C ASN A 168 22.01 12.91 -10.04
N SER A 169 20.69 12.74 -10.07
CA SER A 169 20.07 11.42 -10.17
C SER A 169 20.39 10.81 -11.54
N PRO A 170 20.81 9.53 -11.61
CA PRO A 170 21.03 8.86 -12.88
C PRO A 170 19.78 8.81 -13.76
N GLU A 171 18.59 8.71 -13.14
CA GLU A 171 17.32 8.59 -13.85
C GLU A 171 16.69 9.96 -14.17
N PHE A 172 16.69 10.87 -13.18
CA PHE A 172 15.93 12.12 -13.29
C PHE A 172 16.80 13.37 -13.55
N GLY A 173 18.13 13.25 -13.53
CA GLY A 173 19.04 14.40 -13.53
C GLY A 173 18.89 15.31 -14.74
N SER A 174 18.94 14.74 -15.95
CA SER A 174 18.80 15.53 -17.20
C SER A 174 17.44 16.20 -17.32
N GLN A 175 16.36 15.53 -16.89
CA GLN A 175 15.03 16.11 -16.91
C GLN A 175 14.89 17.22 -15.86
N ALA A 176 15.43 17.02 -14.66
CA ALA A 176 15.38 18.02 -13.60
C ALA A 176 16.10 19.31 -14.01
N GLN A 177 17.28 19.20 -14.62
CA GLN A 177 18.04 20.34 -15.14
C GLN A 177 17.28 21.12 -16.22
N TYR A 178 16.47 20.45 -17.04
CA TYR A 178 15.68 21.11 -18.07
C TYR A 178 14.56 22.01 -17.50
N TYR A 179 14.06 21.71 -16.30
CA TYR A 179 12.95 22.44 -15.66
C TYR A 179 13.40 23.42 -14.55
N LEU A 180 14.70 23.53 -14.31
CA LEU A 180 15.33 24.53 -13.44
C LEU A 180 15.72 25.77 -14.26
#